data_AF-A0A954XGC1-F1
#
_entry.id   AF-A0A954XGC1-F1
#
_cell.length_a   1.000
_cell.length_b   1.000
_cell.length_c   1.000
_cell.angle_alpha   90.00
_cell.angle_beta   90.00
_cell.angle_gamma   90.00
#
_symmetry.space_group_name_H-M   'P 1'
#
loop_
_entity.id
_entity.type
_entity.pdbx_description
1 polymer ?
#
loop_
_entity_poly.entity_id
_entity_poly.type
_entity_poly.pdbx_seq_one_letter_code
_entity_poly.pdbx_strand_id
1 'polypeptide(L)'
;MRRHLTMIAILLAASPLAAQTLDNESFDRFGIYEATAPRPQAIEPRATTLPLELRKGDRIALIGNTLFERSQLFGQFEALLHRQFPDHELVVRHLAWSADQIDLQPRPDNFADTFQHLTHERVDV
;
A
#
# COMPACT_ATOMS: atom_id res chain seq x y z
N MET A 1 -13.23 79.70 4.84
CA MET A 1 -13.04 79.70 6.32
C MET A 1 -13.58 78.39 6.88
N ARG A 2 -12.84 77.76 7.81
CA ARG A 2 -13.17 76.55 8.63
C ARG A 2 -13.04 75.21 7.88
N ARG A 3 -11.96 74.43 8.04
CA ARG A 3 -11.40 73.68 9.19
C ARG A 3 -12.06 72.30 9.39
N HIS A 4 -11.23 71.26 9.18
CA HIS A 4 -11.12 69.97 9.88
C HIS A 4 -12.38 69.13 10.11
N LEU A 5 -12.38 67.89 9.59
CA LEU A 5 -12.22 66.71 10.45
C LEU A 5 -11.87 65.46 9.61
N THR A 6 -10.69 64.91 9.85
CA THR A 6 -10.24 63.60 9.36
C THR A 6 -10.88 62.53 10.23
N MET A 7 -11.76 61.68 9.69
CA MET A 7 -12.18 60.44 10.35
C MET A 7 -11.41 59.27 9.77
N ILE A 8 -10.35 58.90 10.49
CA ILE A 8 -9.62 57.64 10.32
C ILE A 8 -10.50 56.53 10.93
N ALA A 9 -11.02 55.63 10.10
CA ALA A 9 -11.58 54.36 10.55
C ALA A 9 -10.45 53.33 10.57
N ILE A 10 -9.81 53.16 11.73
CA ILE A 10 -8.94 52.01 12.00
C ILE A 10 -9.87 50.82 12.23
N LEU A 11 -9.96 49.93 11.23
CA LEU A 11 -10.59 48.62 11.38
C LEU A 11 -9.51 47.65 11.89
N LEU A 12 -9.52 47.39 13.19
CA LEU A 12 -8.59 46.49 13.87
C LEU A 12 -9.05 45.03 13.70
N ALA A 13 -8.22 44.27 12.96
CA ALA A 13 -7.89 42.86 13.06
C ALA A 13 -8.99 41.83 13.45
N ALA A 14 -9.30 40.97 12.47
CA ALA A 14 -9.21 39.53 12.68
C ALA A 14 -8.70 38.92 11.36
N SER A 15 -7.39 38.95 11.15
CA SER A 15 -6.80 38.08 10.14
C SER A 15 -7.20 36.66 10.51
N PRO A 16 -7.89 35.89 9.65
CA PRO A 16 -8.04 34.49 9.90
C PRO A 16 -6.62 33.95 10.03
N LEU A 17 -6.36 33.24 11.12
CA LEU A 17 -5.22 32.38 11.23
C LEU A 17 -5.20 31.58 9.94
N ALA A 18 -4.31 31.95 9.01
CA ALA A 18 -4.09 31.17 7.83
C ALA A 18 -3.73 29.80 8.39
N ALA A 19 -4.66 28.85 8.30
CA ALA A 19 -4.31 27.46 8.28
C ALA A 19 -3.21 27.43 7.23
N GLN A 20 -1.98 27.28 7.68
CA GLN A 20 -0.87 26.99 6.79
C GLN A 20 -1.44 25.87 5.91
N THR A 21 -1.62 26.15 4.63
CA THR A 21 -1.66 25.08 3.64
C THR A 21 -0.38 24.34 3.94
N LEU A 22 -0.51 23.22 4.67
CA LEU A 22 0.52 22.21 4.62
C LEU A 22 0.73 22.06 3.13
N ASP A 23 1.91 22.45 2.66
CA ASP A 23 2.33 22.18 1.31
C ASP A 23 2.30 20.65 1.24
N ASN A 24 1.12 20.13 0.87
CA ASN A 24 0.80 18.73 0.88
C ASN A 24 1.66 18.16 -0.23
N GLU A 25 2.85 17.69 0.10
CA GLU A 25 3.45 16.62 -0.67
C GLU A 25 2.35 15.57 -0.78
N SER A 26 1.72 15.45 -1.96
CA SER A 26 0.56 14.58 -2.12
C SER A 26 1.03 13.15 -1.90
N PHE A 27 0.76 12.59 -0.72
CA PHE A 27 1.12 11.21 -0.39
C PHE A 27 0.31 10.20 -1.20
N ASP A 28 -0.69 10.67 -1.96
CA ASP A 28 -1.52 9.88 -2.88
C ASP A 28 -0.70 8.98 -3.82
N ARG A 29 0.51 9.42 -4.23
CA ARG A 29 1.39 8.63 -5.09
C ARG A 29 1.91 7.33 -4.46
N PHE A 30 1.89 7.24 -3.13
CA PHE A 30 2.40 6.10 -2.37
C PHE A 30 1.30 5.13 -1.96
N GLY A 31 0.04 5.53 -2.06
CA GLY A 31 -1.10 4.67 -1.74
C GLY A 31 -1.43 3.71 -2.88
N ILE A 32 -1.89 2.51 -2.52
CA ILE A 32 -2.47 1.53 -3.45
C ILE A 32 -3.98 1.53 -3.22
N TYR A 33 -4.69 2.38 -3.96
CA TYR A 33 -6.13 2.58 -3.81
C TYR A 33 -6.91 1.70 -4.79
N GLU A 34 -8.05 1.17 -4.37
CA GLU A 34 -8.89 0.31 -5.20
C GLU A 34 -9.29 1.01 -6.51
N ALA A 35 -9.62 2.30 -6.43
CA ALA A 35 -10.04 3.08 -7.59
C ALA A 35 -8.95 3.29 -8.66
N THR A 36 -7.66 3.23 -8.29
CA THR A 36 -6.55 3.62 -9.18
C THR A 36 -5.53 2.51 -9.42
N ALA A 37 -5.48 1.49 -8.57
CA ALA A 37 -4.48 0.44 -8.63
C ALA A 37 -4.66 -0.46 -9.86
N PRO A 38 -3.55 -0.92 -10.48
CA PRO A 38 -3.59 -1.73 -11.69
C PRO A 38 -4.24 -3.09 -11.40
N ARG A 39 -5.11 -3.52 -12.30
CA ARG A 39 -5.72 -4.86 -12.30
C ARG A 39 -4.86 -5.83 -13.12
N PRO A 40 -4.83 -7.12 -12.79
CA PRO A 40 -4.13 -8.11 -13.60
C PRO A 40 -4.80 -8.24 -14.97
N GLN A 41 -3.99 -8.50 -16.00
CA GLN A 41 -4.50 -8.86 -17.32
C GLN A 41 -4.92 -10.34 -17.31
N ALA A 42 -6.01 -10.66 -18.00
CA ALA A 42 -6.41 -12.06 -18.18
C ALA A 42 -5.36 -12.78 -19.02
N ILE A 43 -4.90 -13.93 -18.52
CA ILE A 43 -3.94 -14.81 -19.20
C ILE A 43 -4.45 -16.24 -19.16
N GLU A 44 -3.98 -17.07 -20.10
CA GLU A 44 -4.24 -18.50 -20.06
C GLU A 44 -3.56 -19.12 -18.82
N PRO A 45 -4.30 -19.91 -18.02
CA PRO A 45 -3.75 -20.52 -16.82
C PRO A 45 -2.65 -21.51 -17.17
N ARG A 46 -1.51 -21.42 -16.47
CA ARG A 46 -0.40 -22.37 -16.58
C ARG A 46 -0.50 -23.39 -15.46
N ALA A 47 -0.40 -24.67 -15.80
CA ALA A 47 -0.34 -25.73 -14.81
C ALA A 47 0.98 -25.66 -14.02
N THR A 48 0.88 -25.57 -12.70
CA THR A 48 2.03 -25.65 -11.79
C THR A 48 2.45 -27.10 -11.61
N THR A 49 3.74 -27.38 -11.80
CA THR A 49 4.35 -28.71 -11.55
C THR A 49 5.23 -28.67 -10.32
N LEU A 50 5.32 -29.81 -9.61
CA LEU A 50 6.23 -29.98 -8.48
C LEU A 50 7.47 -30.79 -8.88
N PRO A 51 8.66 -30.50 -8.32
CA PRO A 51 8.92 -29.42 -7.37
C PRO A 51 8.80 -28.03 -8.01
N LEU A 52 8.36 -27.04 -7.24
CA LEU A 52 8.27 -25.66 -7.72
C LEU A 52 9.68 -25.13 -7.98
N GLU A 53 9.92 -24.67 -9.21
CA GLU A 53 11.19 -24.07 -9.60
C GLU A 53 11.14 -22.56 -9.37
N LEU A 54 11.97 -22.07 -8.44
CA LEU A 54 12.16 -20.64 -8.21
C LEU A 54 13.33 -20.14 -9.05
N ARG A 55 13.21 -18.92 -9.57
CA ARG A 55 14.25 -18.24 -10.33
C ARG A 55 14.82 -17.09 -9.53
N LYS A 56 15.98 -16.62 -10.00
CA LYS A 56 16.62 -15.44 -9.43
C LYS A 56 15.73 -14.20 -9.62
N GLY A 57 15.45 -13.50 -8.52
CA GLY A 57 14.64 -12.29 -8.48
C GLY A 57 13.13 -12.53 -8.38
N ASP A 58 12.69 -13.79 -8.24
CA ASP A 58 11.26 -14.10 -8.10
C ASP A 58 10.65 -13.40 -6.89
N ARG A 59 9.43 -12.91 -7.09
CA ARG A 59 8.65 -12.19 -6.09
C ARG A 59 7.56 -13.10 -5.56
N ILE A 60 7.65 -13.42 -4.27
CA ILE A 60 6.78 -14.36 -3.58
C ILE A 60 5.85 -13.60 -2.66
N ALA A 61 4.53 -13.76 -2.84
CA ALA A 61 3.54 -13.16 -1.94
C ALA A 61 2.84 -14.20 -1.08
N LEU A 62 2.86 -13.98 0.23
CA LEU A 62 2.14 -14.79 1.20
C LEU A 62 0.77 -14.16 1.44
N ILE A 63 -0.26 -14.79 0.87
CA ILE A 63 -1.67 -14.42 1.06
C ILE A 63 -2.34 -15.37 2.05
N GLY A 64 -3.25 -14.84 2.85
CA GLY A 64 -4.04 -15.63 3.78
C GLY A 64 -4.58 -14.81 4.93
N ASN A 65 -4.98 -15.51 5.98
CA ASN A 65 -5.67 -14.92 7.12
C ASN A 65 -4.70 -14.63 8.29
N THR A 66 -5.27 -14.48 9.49
CA THR A 66 -4.55 -14.27 10.75
C THR A 66 -3.38 -15.24 10.97
N LEU A 67 -3.42 -16.47 10.46
CA LEU A 67 -2.29 -17.40 10.58
C LEU A 67 -1.03 -16.85 9.93
N PHE A 68 -1.12 -16.41 8.67
CA PHE A 68 0.02 -15.84 7.96
C PHE A 68 0.33 -14.43 8.42
N GLU A 69 -0.68 -13.61 8.71
CA GLU A 69 -0.47 -12.27 9.28
C GLU A 69 0.36 -12.34 10.56
N ARG A 70 0.10 -13.30 11.47
CA ARG A 70 0.91 -13.45 12.70
C ARG A 70 2.29 -14.03 12.46
N SER A 71 2.49 -14.80 11.38
CA SER A 71 3.78 -15.41 11.07
C SER A 71 4.87 -14.37 10.80
N GLN A 72 4.48 -13.17 10.34
CA GLN A 72 5.39 -12.04 10.11
C GLN A 72 6.14 -11.60 11.37
N LEU A 73 5.64 -11.94 12.57
CA LEU A 73 6.27 -11.62 13.85
C LEU A 73 7.51 -12.48 14.14
N PHE A 74 7.67 -13.61 13.46
CA PHE A 74 8.73 -14.57 13.74
C PHE A 74 9.83 -14.59 12.67
N GLY A 75 9.50 -14.29 11.40
CA GLY A 75 10.45 -14.16 10.29
C GLY A 75 11.26 -15.44 9.93
N GLN A 76 10.96 -16.57 10.58
CA GLN A 76 11.72 -17.80 10.44
C GLN A 76 11.55 -18.42 9.05
N PHE A 77 10.35 -18.29 8.47
CA PHE A 77 10.03 -18.89 7.18
C PHE A 77 10.86 -18.25 6.06
N GLU A 78 10.91 -16.93 6.04
CA GLU A 78 11.66 -16.11 5.08
C GLU A 78 13.15 -16.32 5.24
N ALA A 79 13.64 -16.40 6.48
CA ALA A 79 15.04 -16.72 6.75
C ALA A 79 15.42 -18.11 6.23
N LEU A 80 14.55 -19.11 6.42
CA LEU A 80 14.77 -20.46 5.90
C LEU A 80 14.71 -20.50 4.37
N LEU A 81 13.80 -19.74 3.76
CA LEU A 81 13.68 -19.62 2.30
C LEU A 81 14.97 -19.02 1.71
N HIS A 82 15.47 -17.92 2.26
CA HIS A 82 16.74 -17.32 1.83
C HIS A 82 17.93 -18.23 2.09
N ARG A 83 17.93 -19.00 3.19
CA ARG A 83 18.98 -19.99 3.46
C ARG A 83 18.98 -21.13 2.44
N GLN A 84 17.80 -21.57 2.00
CA GLN A 84 17.64 -22.64 1.01
C GLN A 84 18.00 -22.17 -0.40
N PHE A 85 17.72 -20.90 -0.72
CA PHE A 85 17.94 -20.30 -2.04
C PHE A 85 18.86 -19.07 -1.96
N PRO A 86 20.13 -19.22 -1.52
CA PRO A 86 21.01 -18.09 -1.21
C PRO A 86 21.33 -17.20 -2.41
N ASP A 87 21.42 -17.78 -3.61
CA ASP A 87 21.79 -17.06 -4.83
C ASP A 87 20.60 -16.49 -5.62
N HIS A 88 19.37 -16.70 -5.12
CA HIS A 88 18.15 -16.37 -5.87
C HIS A 88 17.66 -14.95 -5.62
N GLU A 89 18.17 -14.21 -4.63
CA GLU A 89 17.74 -12.82 -4.37
C GLU A 89 16.20 -12.66 -4.31
N LEU A 90 15.52 -13.64 -3.70
CA LEU A 90 14.05 -13.70 -3.64
C LEU A 90 13.48 -12.46 -2.94
N VAL A 91 12.32 -11.98 -3.40
CA VAL A 91 11.59 -10.89 -2.74
C VAL A 91 10.34 -11.44 -2.10
N VAL A 92 10.28 -11.46 -0.77
CA VAL A 92 9.10 -11.96 -0.04
C VAL A 92 8.23 -10.80 0.44
N ARG A 93 6.92 -10.92 0.27
CA ARG A 93 5.92 -9.95 0.75
C ARG A 93 4.79 -10.67 1.50
N HIS A 94 4.43 -10.15 2.66
CA HIS A 94 3.21 -10.55 3.36
C HIS A 94 2.06 -9.66 2.93
N LEU A 95 1.04 -10.27 2.35
CA LEU A 95 -0.22 -9.63 1.98
C LEU A 95 -1.41 -10.24 2.73
N ALA A 96 -1.13 -11.03 3.76
CA ALA A 96 -2.11 -11.63 4.63
C ALA A 96 -2.78 -10.59 5.54
N TRP A 97 -4.07 -10.74 5.76
CA TRP A 97 -4.86 -9.85 6.59
C TRP A 97 -5.73 -10.64 7.58
N SER A 98 -5.89 -10.10 8.79
CA SER A 98 -6.71 -10.76 9.81
C SER A 98 -8.16 -10.95 9.36
N ALA A 99 -8.71 -12.13 9.61
CA ALA A 99 -10.07 -12.53 9.23
C ALA A 99 -10.37 -12.61 7.72
N ASP A 100 -9.36 -12.58 6.84
CA ASP A 100 -9.54 -12.92 5.42
C ASP A 100 -10.07 -14.36 5.26
N GLN A 101 -11.05 -14.53 4.39
CA GLN A 101 -11.63 -15.80 3.94
C GLN A 101 -11.48 -15.89 2.42
N ILE A 102 -11.85 -17.04 1.85
CA ILE A 102 -11.77 -17.27 0.40
C ILE A 102 -12.71 -16.30 -0.35
N ASP A 103 -13.88 -16.03 0.22
CA ASP A 103 -14.96 -15.23 -0.37
C ASP A 103 -15.13 -13.85 0.28
N LEU A 104 -14.59 -13.63 1.48
CA LEU A 104 -14.74 -12.40 2.24
C LEU A 104 -13.39 -11.87 2.74
N GLN A 105 -13.04 -10.65 2.33
CA GLN A 105 -11.84 -9.95 2.80
C GLN A 105 -12.23 -8.59 3.38
N PRO A 106 -12.39 -8.48 4.71
CA PRO A 106 -12.90 -7.26 5.36
C PRO A 106 -11.80 -6.20 5.47
N ARG A 107 -11.44 -5.61 4.33
CA ARG A 107 -10.42 -4.57 4.21
C ARG A 107 -11.05 -3.17 4.24
N PRO A 108 -10.29 -2.12 4.61
CA PRO A 108 -10.80 -0.75 4.61
C PRO A 108 -11.35 -0.32 3.24
N ASP A 109 -12.33 0.58 3.25
CA ASP A 109 -12.91 1.11 2.02
C ASP A 109 -11.85 1.82 1.15
N ASN A 110 -11.96 1.65 -0.17
CA ASN A 110 -11.01 2.11 -1.18
C ASN A 110 -9.55 1.59 -1.01
N PHE A 111 -9.32 0.56 -0.18
CA PHE A 111 -8.05 -0.15 -0.16
C PHE A 111 -8.02 -1.17 -1.31
N ALA A 112 -6.93 -1.20 -2.07
CA ALA A 112 -6.85 -2.11 -3.21
C ALA A 112 -7.02 -3.58 -2.81
N ASP A 113 -7.69 -4.33 -3.68
CA ASP A 113 -7.94 -5.75 -3.42
C ASP A 113 -6.65 -6.60 -3.56
N THR A 114 -6.77 -7.90 -3.29
CA THR A 114 -5.65 -8.84 -3.38
C THR A 114 -5.01 -8.83 -4.76
N PHE A 115 -5.81 -8.89 -5.83
CA PHE A 115 -5.31 -9.00 -7.19
C PHE A 115 -4.59 -7.73 -7.64
N GLN A 116 -5.08 -6.56 -7.21
CA GLN A 116 -4.41 -5.29 -7.44
C GLN A 116 -3.06 -5.23 -6.72
N HIS A 117 -2.98 -5.70 -5.47
CA HIS A 117 -1.71 -5.78 -4.75
C HIS A 117 -0.72 -6.75 -5.42
N LEU A 118 -1.16 -7.95 -5.80
CA LEU A 118 -0.33 -8.92 -6.51
C LEU A 118 0.22 -8.35 -7.83
N THR A 119 -0.62 -7.59 -8.56
CA THR A 119 -0.23 -6.93 -9.80
C THR A 119 0.78 -5.81 -9.55
N HIS A 120 0.55 -4.98 -8.53
CA HIS A 120 1.45 -3.88 -8.16
C HIS A 120 2.84 -4.39 -7.77
N GLU A 121 2.88 -5.43 -6.94
CA GLU A 121 4.12 -6.06 -6.47
C GLU A 121 4.83 -6.87 -7.57
N ARG A 122 4.14 -7.16 -8.68
CA ARG A 122 4.60 -8.03 -9.78
C ARG A 122 4.92 -9.43 -9.30
N VAL A 123 4.00 -10.01 -8.53
CA VAL A 123 4.19 -11.32 -7.90
C VAL A 123 4.30 -12.41 -8.97
N ASP A 124 5.34 -13.22 -8.84
CA ASP A 124 5.61 -14.37 -9.70
C ASP A 124 5.09 -15.68 -9.06
N VAL A 125 5.09 -15.75 -7.72
CA VAL A 125 4.75 -16.94 -6.90
C VAL A 125 3.79 -16.60 -5.78
#